data_AF-A0A2H5Z3B3-F1
#
_entry.id   AF-A0A2H5Z3B3-F1
#
_cell.length_a   1.000
_cell.length_b   1.000
_cell.length_c   1.000
_cell.angle_alpha   90.00
_cell.angle_beta   90.00
_cell.angle_gamma   90.00
#
_symmetry.space_group_name_H-M   'P 1'
#
loop_
_entity.id
_entity.type
_entity.pdbx_description
1 polymer ?
#
loop_
_entity_poly.entity_id
_entity_poly.type
_entity_poly.pdbx_seq_one_letter_code
_entity_poly.pdbx_strand_id
1 'polypeptide(L)'
;MSWKRFFQRKPENTGEAAEAADSASSYVREAERRRLARLLERRAALQYDLAQAEQALLPENRWTERIRELEAALAELEVELTQLEVSPAQAPEPALPAVAVKVTVDAEAQPATVSLEIDGMTFRWVEEVDWAERGHQIAPARLRRVEGDVAALLAEVGYGSPREELLETLAASLELLAADALAAARREGVVWVPLTLTDLARPCERCGGWRDVRGRCPTCAARDWQRQQLLLERNRLRQERDEVYRDWQRTRDRLPVVQRQLAEIEADIRALEAKGVRPSEES
;
A
#
# COMPACT_ATOMS: atom_id res chain seq x y z
N MET A 1 66.57 38.35 68.10
CA MET A 1 66.60 37.28 67.08
C MET A 1 65.44 36.33 67.30
N SER A 2 64.67 36.13 66.23
CA SER A 2 63.76 35.02 65.86
C SER A 2 62.65 34.56 66.81
N TRP A 3 61.41 34.78 66.36
CA TRP A 3 60.14 34.31 66.90
C TRP A 3 59.97 32.78 66.81
N LYS A 4 59.68 32.13 67.95
CA LYS A 4 59.01 30.81 67.98
C LYS A 4 57.52 31.05 68.24
N ARG A 5 56.71 31.07 67.18
CA ARG A 5 55.25 31.07 67.29
C ARG A 5 54.74 29.65 67.49
N PHE A 6 53.92 29.51 68.52
CA PHE A 6 52.92 28.48 68.73
C PHE A 6 52.23 28.05 67.43
N PHE A 7 52.18 26.75 67.18
CA PHE A 7 50.99 26.12 66.59
C PHE A 7 50.68 24.85 67.39
N GLN A 8 49.70 24.98 68.27
CA GLN A 8 48.96 23.85 68.83
C GLN A 8 48.33 23.09 67.67
N ARG A 9 48.77 21.85 67.45
CA ARG A 9 48.06 20.90 66.60
C ARG A 9 46.90 20.36 67.45
N LYS A 10 45.69 20.85 67.20
CA LYS A 10 44.46 20.25 67.73
C LYS A 10 44.41 18.77 67.33
N PRO A 11 43.90 17.86 68.18
CA PRO A 11 43.45 16.56 67.72
C PRO A 11 42.10 16.79 67.01
N GLU A 12 42.12 17.10 65.72
CA GLU A 12 40.91 17.20 64.92
C GLU A 12 40.52 15.81 64.37
N ASN A 13 39.29 15.44 64.68
CA ASN A 13 38.38 14.66 63.85
C ASN A 13 38.57 13.15 63.69
N THR A 14 38.38 12.44 64.80
CA THR A 14 37.82 11.07 64.76
C THR A 14 36.31 11.05 64.48
N GLY A 15 35.59 12.15 64.76
CA GLY A 15 34.14 12.31 64.52
C GLY A 15 33.78 12.49 63.04
N GLU A 16 34.38 13.44 62.32
CA GLU A 16 34.12 13.62 60.88
C GLU A 16 34.58 12.42 60.05
N ALA A 17 35.65 11.72 60.45
CA ALA A 17 36.09 10.50 59.78
C ALA A 17 35.09 9.33 59.95
N ALA A 18 34.42 9.26 61.10
CA ALA A 18 33.37 8.28 61.36
C ALA A 18 32.06 8.64 60.64
N GLU A 19 31.67 9.91 60.63
CA GLU A 19 30.50 10.40 59.88
C GLU A 19 30.67 10.25 58.36
N ALA A 20 31.86 10.52 57.83
CA ALA A 20 32.18 10.31 56.42
C ALA A 20 32.22 8.81 56.04
N ALA A 21 32.66 7.94 56.94
CA ALA A 21 32.63 6.49 56.73
C ALA A 21 31.19 5.94 56.76
N ASP A 22 30.32 6.48 57.63
CA ASP A 22 28.91 6.11 57.71
C ASP A 22 28.11 6.62 56.51
N SER A 23 28.35 7.86 56.05
CA SER A 23 27.74 8.39 54.83
C SER A 23 28.18 7.64 53.57
N ALA A 24 29.45 7.23 53.49
CA ALA A 24 29.97 6.41 52.39
C ALA A 24 29.36 5.00 52.40
N SER A 25 29.21 4.39 53.57
CA SER A 25 28.52 3.11 53.76
C SER A 25 27.06 3.18 53.31
N SER A 26 26.34 4.24 53.70
CA SER A 26 24.95 4.48 53.29
C SER A 26 24.81 4.63 51.77
N TYR A 27 25.68 5.43 51.13
CA TYR A 27 25.67 5.62 49.68
C TYR A 27 25.97 4.32 48.92
N VAL A 28 26.91 3.51 49.40
CA VAL A 28 27.22 2.18 48.85
C VAL A 28 26.01 1.26 48.96
N ARG A 29 25.33 1.24 50.11
CA ARG A 29 24.12 0.43 50.30
C ARG A 29 22.97 0.87 49.40
N GLU A 30 22.76 2.17 49.21
CA GLU A 30 21.74 2.69 48.29
C GLU A 30 22.06 2.37 46.83
N ALA A 31 23.33 2.43 46.43
CA ALA A 31 23.77 2.01 45.10
C ALA A 31 23.57 0.49 44.88
N GLU A 32 23.84 -0.34 45.89
CA GLU A 32 23.56 -1.79 45.86
C GLU A 32 22.06 -2.07 45.73
N ARG A 33 21.19 -1.34 46.45
CA ARG A 33 19.72 -1.47 46.32
C ARG A 33 19.23 -1.10 44.92
N ARG A 34 19.69 0.02 44.37
CA ARG A 34 19.37 0.43 42.98
C ARG A 34 19.86 -0.57 41.95
N ARG A 35 21.03 -1.19 42.18
CA ARG A 35 21.52 -2.29 41.33
C ARG A 35 20.61 -3.52 41.43
N LEU A 36 20.22 -3.92 42.63
CA LEU A 36 19.31 -5.04 42.85
C LEU A 36 17.97 -4.82 42.14
N ALA A 37 17.37 -3.63 42.27
CA ALA A 37 16.12 -3.29 41.59
C ALA A 37 16.21 -3.46 40.06
N ARG A 38 17.27 -2.91 39.43
CA ARG A 38 17.51 -3.08 37.98
C ARG A 38 17.71 -4.55 37.57
N LEU A 39 18.38 -5.34 38.42
CA LEU A 39 18.57 -6.76 38.15
C LEU A 39 17.25 -7.55 38.25
N LEU A 40 16.37 -7.20 39.19
CA LEU A 40 15.05 -7.80 39.32
C LEU A 40 14.15 -7.48 38.12
N GLU A 41 14.14 -6.23 37.66
CA GLU A 41 13.43 -5.82 36.44
C GLU A 41 13.96 -6.56 35.21
N ARG A 42 15.29 -6.62 35.05
CA ARG A 42 15.92 -7.34 33.95
C ARG A 42 15.67 -8.85 34.01
N ARG A 43 15.60 -9.44 35.21
CA ARG A 43 15.19 -10.84 35.40
C ARG A 43 13.78 -11.08 34.87
N ALA A 44 12.82 -10.21 35.21
CA ALA A 44 11.45 -10.34 34.73
C ALA A 44 11.36 -10.24 33.20
N ALA A 45 12.10 -9.32 32.58
CA ALA A 45 12.20 -9.21 31.12
C ALA A 45 12.78 -10.49 30.48
N LEU A 46 13.86 -11.03 31.04
CA LEU A 46 14.46 -12.29 30.54
C LEU A 46 13.56 -13.50 30.75
N GLN A 47 12.76 -13.54 31.83
CA GLN A 47 11.77 -14.61 32.04
C GLN A 47 10.66 -14.56 30.99
N TYR A 48 10.22 -13.36 30.60
CA TYR A 48 9.29 -13.19 29.48
C TYR A 48 9.92 -13.68 28.16
N ASP A 49 11.15 -13.25 27.86
CA ASP A 49 11.87 -13.68 26.65
C ASP A 49 12.11 -15.20 26.63
N LEU A 50 12.38 -15.81 27.79
CA LEU A 50 12.53 -17.26 27.94
C LEU A 50 11.25 -17.98 27.57
N ALA A 51 10.11 -17.55 28.13
CA ALA A 51 8.80 -18.12 27.81
C ALA A 51 8.47 -18.00 26.31
N GLN A 52 8.80 -16.87 25.69
CA GLN A 52 8.63 -16.68 24.24
C GLN A 52 9.51 -17.63 23.42
N ALA A 53 10.78 -17.79 23.81
CA ALA A 53 11.72 -18.68 23.13
C ALA A 53 11.36 -20.17 23.29
N GLU A 54 10.87 -20.56 24.47
CA GLU A 54 10.34 -21.91 24.73
C GLU A 54 9.07 -22.18 23.92
N GLN A 55 8.15 -21.21 23.86
CA GLN A 55 6.96 -21.32 23.02
C GLN A 55 7.32 -21.48 21.53
N ALA A 56 8.36 -20.79 21.06
CA ALA A 56 8.85 -20.91 19.68
C ALA A 56 9.42 -22.30 19.34
N LEU A 57 9.77 -23.13 20.34
CA LEU A 57 10.19 -24.52 20.12
C LEU A 57 9.00 -25.47 19.96
N LEU A 58 7.82 -25.10 20.43
CA LEU A 58 6.63 -25.94 20.29
C LEU A 58 6.27 -26.10 18.81
N PRO A 59 5.81 -27.29 18.40
CA PRO A 59 5.41 -27.53 17.01
C PRO A 59 4.19 -26.69 16.61
N GLU A 60 3.32 -26.39 17.56
CA GLU A 60 2.19 -25.47 17.41
C GLU A 60 2.37 -24.27 18.33
N ASN A 61 2.46 -23.10 17.71
CA ASN A 61 2.64 -21.82 18.36
C ASN A 61 2.09 -20.69 17.45
N ARG A 62 2.07 -19.46 17.96
CA ARG A 62 1.55 -18.29 17.24
C ARG A 62 2.19 -18.05 15.86
N TRP A 63 3.48 -18.34 15.71
CA TRP A 63 4.18 -18.14 14.44
C TRP A 63 3.77 -19.20 13.44
N THR A 64 3.71 -20.47 13.84
CA THR A 64 3.29 -21.57 12.98
C THR A 64 1.82 -21.44 12.55
N GLU A 65 0.96 -20.95 13.45
CA GLU A 65 -0.44 -20.62 13.12
C GLU A 65 -0.50 -19.51 12.09
N ARG A 66 0.22 -18.39 12.33
CA ARG A 66 0.26 -17.27 11.38
C ARG A 66 0.83 -17.66 10.02
N ILE A 67 1.89 -18.48 9.98
CA ILE A 67 2.45 -18.99 8.72
C ILE A 67 1.40 -19.81 7.98
N ARG A 68 0.67 -20.70 8.66
CA ARG A 68 -0.39 -21.52 8.06
C ARG A 68 -1.50 -20.66 7.47
N GLU A 69 -1.92 -19.60 8.17
CA GLU A 69 -2.89 -18.63 7.65
C GLU A 69 -2.39 -17.95 6.37
N LEU A 70 -1.14 -17.48 6.38
CA LEU A 70 -0.53 -16.82 5.22
C LEU A 70 -0.35 -17.77 4.04
N GLU A 71 0.01 -19.02 4.28
CA GLU A 71 0.10 -20.05 3.25
C GLU A 71 -1.26 -20.40 2.65
N ALA A 72 -2.32 -20.48 3.46
CA ALA A 72 -3.67 -20.67 2.98
C ALA A 72 -4.13 -19.50 2.08
N ALA A 73 -3.92 -18.26 2.52
CA ALA A 73 -4.24 -17.07 1.72
C ALA A 73 -3.43 -17.01 0.40
N LEU A 74 -2.16 -17.40 0.43
CA LEU A 74 -1.34 -17.51 -0.77
C LEU A 74 -1.87 -18.57 -1.76
N ALA A 75 -2.33 -19.71 -1.25
CA ALA A 75 -2.91 -20.76 -2.08
C ALA A 75 -4.22 -20.30 -2.75
N GLU A 76 -5.07 -19.56 -2.02
CA GLU A 76 -6.28 -18.95 -2.57
C GLU A 76 -5.96 -17.98 -3.72
N LEU A 77 -4.97 -17.09 -3.53
CA LEU A 77 -4.53 -16.18 -4.59
C LEU A 77 -3.96 -16.90 -5.82
N GLU A 78 -3.27 -18.02 -5.64
CA GLU A 78 -2.76 -18.82 -6.76
C GLU A 78 -3.89 -19.49 -7.55
N VAL A 79 -4.97 -19.89 -6.88
CA VAL A 79 -6.20 -20.35 -7.53
C VAL A 79 -6.86 -19.21 -8.31
N GLU A 80 -7.00 -18.02 -7.72
CA GLU A 80 -7.59 -16.85 -8.39
C GLU A 80 -6.80 -16.43 -9.64
N LEU A 81 -5.46 -16.40 -9.55
CA LEU A 81 -4.59 -16.11 -10.70
C LEU A 81 -4.79 -17.12 -11.83
N THR A 82 -4.92 -18.39 -11.49
CA THR A 82 -5.13 -19.48 -12.45
C THR A 82 -6.52 -19.36 -13.11
N GLN A 83 -7.56 -19.08 -12.33
CA GLN A 83 -8.92 -18.85 -12.83
C GLN A 83 -8.98 -17.64 -13.77
N LEU A 84 -8.26 -16.58 -13.41
CA LEU A 84 -8.11 -15.42 -14.26
C LEU A 84 -7.49 -15.85 -15.58
N GLU A 85 -6.37 -16.58 -15.60
CA GLU A 85 -5.72 -17.04 -16.83
C GLU A 85 -6.60 -17.91 -17.73
N VAL A 86 -7.41 -18.80 -17.15
CA VAL A 86 -8.25 -19.77 -17.88
C VAL A 86 -9.57 -19.18 -18.39
N SER A 87 -9.98 -17.96 -17.96
CA SER A 87 -11.31 -17.45 -18.31
C SER A 87 -11.54 -17.47 -19.82
N PRO A 88 -12.64 -18.09 -20.29
CA PRO A 88 -12.82 -18.39 -21.71
C PRO A 88 -12.92 -17.10 -22.52
N ALA A 89 -12.26 -17.08 -23.69
CA ALA A 89 -12.49 -16.05 -24.67
C ALA A 89 -13.98 -16.03 -25.04
N GLN A 90 -14.60 -14.85 -25.01
CA GLN A 90 -15.97 -14.71 -25.46
C GLN A 90 -16.03 -15.05 -26.96
N ALA A 91 -17.13 -15.66 -27.39
CA ALA A 91 -17.34 -15.85 -28.83
C ALA A 91 -17.33 -14.48 -29.51
N PRO A 92 -16.55 -14.30 -30.59
CA PRO A 92 -16.41 -13.02 -31.26
C PRO A 92 -17.77 -12.62 -31.84
N GLU A 93 -18.18 -11.39 -31.56
CA GLU A 93 -19.32 -10.78 -32.21
C GLU A 93 -19.00 -10.43 -33.68
N PRO A 94 -20.03 -10.34 -34.54
CA PRO A 94 -19.83 -9.88 -35.91
C PRO A 94 -19.22 -8.47 -35.93
N ALA A 95 -18.35 -8.20 -36.90
CA ALA A 95 -17.77 -6.88 -37.05
C ALA A 95 -18.86 -5.84 -37.43
N LEU A 96 -18.68 -4.61 -36.97
CA LEU A 96 -19.52 -3.48 -37.36
C LEU A 96 -19.39 -3.17 -38.86
N PRO A 97 -20.45 -2.68 -39.52
CA PRO A 97 -20.40 -2.29 -40.92
C PRO A 97 -19.50 -1.06 -41.14
N ALA A 98 -18.85 -1.00 -42.31
CA ALA A 98 -17.92 0.07 -42.67
C ALA A 98 -18.64 1.35 -43.12
N VAL A 99 -19.44 1.93 -42.24
CA VAL A 99 -20.16 3.19 -42.48
C VAL A 99 -19.24 4.38 -42.17
N ALA A 100 -19.16 5.36 -43.06
CA ALA A 100 -18.30 6.53 -42.87
C ALA A 100 -18.74 7.39 -41.68
N VAL A 101 -17.77 7.90 -40.91
CA VAL A 101 -17.98 8.85 -39.82
C VAL A 101 -17.55 10.22 -40.30
N LYS A 102 -18.51 11.15 -40.46
CA LYS A 102 -18.20 12.55 -40.80
C LYS A 102 -18.06 13.35 -39.52
N VAL A 103 -17.03 14.17 -39.44
CA VAL A 103 -16.72 14.98 -38.26
C VAL A 103 -16.77 16.43 -38.64
N THR A 104 -17.55 17.22 -37.89
CA THR A 104 -17.64 18.67 -38.04
C THR A 104 -17.33 19.31 -36.70
N VAL A 105 -16.39 20.25 -36.68
CA VAL A 105 -15.98 20.97 -35.48
C VAL A 105 -16.19 22.45 -35.70
N ASP A 106 -16.95 23.08 -34.80
CA ASP A 106 -17.04 24.53 -34.69
C ASP A 106 -16.29 24.96 -33.42
N ALA A 107 -14.99 25.21 -33.60
CA ALA A 107 -14.08 25.57 -32.51
C ALA A 107 -14.17 27.05 -32.10
N GLU A 108 -14.70 27.90 -32.99
CA GLU A 108 -14.85 29.35 -32.77
C GLU A 108 -16.17 29.69 -32.06
N ALA A 109 -17.17 28.80 -32.13
CA ALA A 109 -18.38 28.90 -31.32
C ALA A 109 -18.06 28.98 -29.82
N GLN A 110 -18.89 29.72 -29.09
CA GLN A 110 -18.83 29.85 -27.63
C GLN A 110 -20.17 29.41 -27.03
N PRO A 111 -20.29 28.18 -26.47
CA PRO A 111 -19.26 27.14 -26.36
C PRO A 111 -18.93 26.44 -27.69
N ALA A 112 -17.71 25.88 -27.80
CA ALA A 112 -17.31 25.11 -28.98
C ALA A 112 -18.17 23.86 -29.12
N THR A 113 -18.39 23.42 -30.36
CA THR A 113 -19.23 22.25 -30.63
C THR A 113 -18.54 21.26 -31.56
N VAL A 114 -18.81 19.97 -31.31
CA VAL A 114 -18.35 18.87 -32.16
C VAL A 114 -19.56 18.04 -32.55
N SER A 115 -19.73 17.77 -33.85
CA SER A 115 -20.79 16.94 -34.38
C SER A 115 -20.20 15.78 -35.17
N LEU A 116 -20.72 14.58 -34.94
CA LEU A 116 -20.40 13.36 -35.68
C LEU A 116 -21.66 12.89 -36.40
N GLU A 117 -21.56 12.63 -37.70
CA GLU A 117 -22.66 12.05 -38.51
C GLU A 117 -22.26 10.65 -38.98
N ILE A 118 -23.10 9.66 -38.69
CA ILE A 118 -22.91 8.25 -39.05
C ILE A 118 -24.26 7.72 -39.55
N ASP A 119 -24.32 7.29 -40.81
CA ASP A 119 -25.56 6.83 -41.46
C ASP A 119 -26.75 7.81 -41.33
N GLY A 120 -26.48 9.11 -41.37
CA GLY A 120 -27.50 10.15 -41.17
C GLY A 120 -27.90 10.40 -39.71
N MET A 121 -27.46 9.57 -38.77
CA MET A 121 -27.60 9.82 -37.33
C MET A 121 -26.56 10.83 -36.85
N THR A 122 -27.01 11.81 -36.07
CA THR A 122 -26.14 12.87 -35.53
C THR A 122 -25.89 12.67 -34.05
N PHE A 123 -24.61 12.77 -33.67
CA PHE A 123 -24.17 12.90 -32.29
C PHE A 123 -23.54 14.26 -32.10
N ARG A 124 -23.86 14.93 -30.98
CA ARG A 124 -23.38 16.29 -30.72
C ARG A 124 -22.81 16.42 -29.32
N TRP A 125 -21.65 17.07 -29.24
CA TRP A 125 -21.00 17.47 -28.01
C TRP A 125 -20.85 18.98 -27.97
N VAL A 126 -20.96 19.51 -26.76
CA VAL A 126 -20.79 20.94 -26.48
C VAL A 126 -19.74 21.07 -25.37
N GLU A 127 -18.81 22.01 -25.54
CA GLU A 127 -17.83 22.34 -24.51
C GLU A 127 -18.55 22.86 -23.26
N GLU A 128 -18.26 22.25 -22.11
CA GLU A 128 -18.73 22.72 -20.82
C GLU A 128 -17.98 24.00 -20.44
N VAL A 129 -18.75 25.08 -20.27
CA VAL A 129 -18.25 26.33 -19.72
C VAL A 129 -18.41 26.26 -18.21
N ASP A 130 -17.34 25.90 -17.50
CA ASP A 130 -17.35 25.87 -16.05
C ASP A 130 -17.18 27.30 -15.50
N TRP A 131 -18.27 27.87 -14.98
CA TRP A 131 -18.31 29.22 -14.41
C TRP A 131 -17.70 29.28 -12.99
N ALA A 132 -16.86 28.32 -12.61
CA ALA A 132 -16.13 28.31 -11.35
C ALA A 132 -14.95 29.32 -11.34
N GLU A 133 -15.25 30.60 -11.61
CA GLU A 133 -14.39 31.72 -11.22
C GLU A 133 -14.46 31.87 -9.70
N ARG A 134 -13.60 31.13 -8.99
CA ARG A 134 -13.09 31.51 -7.67
C ARG A 134 -11.87 30.67 -7.26
N GLY A 135 -10.85 30.59 -8.12
CA GLY A 135 -9.53 30.11 -7.69
C GLY A 135 -8.70 29.36 -8.74
N HIS A 136 -8.10 30.09 -9.70
CA HIS A 136 -6.80 29.79 -10.33
C HIS A 136 -6.51 28.40 -10.96
N GLN A 137 -7.51 27.54 -11.18
CA GLN A 137 -7.32 26.34 -12.02
C GLN A 137 -8.33 26.35 -13.15
N ILE A 138 -7.86 26.71 -14.35
CA ILE A 138 -8.59 26.47 -15.60
C ILE A 138 -8.63 24.94 -15.76
N ALA A 139 -9.78 24.33 -15.49
CA ALA A 139 -9.99 22.93 -15.81
C ALA A 139 -9.90 22.74 -17.34
N PRO A 140 -9.31 21.64 -17.83
CA PRO A 140 -9.34 21.34 -19.26
C PRO A 140 -10.80 21.29 -19.73
N ALA A 141 -11.07 21.94 -20.86
CA ALA A 141 -12.35 21.91 -21.55
C ALA A 141 -12.91 20.48 -21.61
N ARG A 142 -14.03 20.24 -20.93
CA ARG A 142 -14.75 18.96 -21.01
C ARG A 142 -15.84 19.07 -22.06
N LEU A 143 -15.95 18.05 -22.90
CA LEU A 143 -17.06 17.94 -23.85
C LEU A 143 -18.19 17.15 -23.19
N ARG A 144 -19.40 17.71 -23.20
CA ARG A 144 -20.61 16.99 -22.77
C ARG A 144 -21.44 16.61 -24.00
N ARG A 145 -21.80 15.32 -24.11
CA ARG A 145 -22.74 14.86 -25.14
C ARG A 145 -24.13 15.43 -24.86
N VAL A 146 -24.73 16.05 -25.86
CA VAL A 146 -26.09 16.63 -25.80
C VAL A 146 -27.08 15.94 -26.72
N GLU A 147 -26.59 15.18 -27.70
CA GLU A 147 -27.41 14.51 -28.72
C GLU A 147 -26.75 13.20 -29.18
N GLY A 148 -27.58 12.27 -29.63
CA GLY A 148 -27.18 10.97 -30.19
C GLY A 148 -27.31 9.81 -29.21
N ASP A 149 -27.77 8.67 -29.73
CA ASP A 149 -27.91 7.40 -29.00
C ASP A 149 -27.21 6.27 -29.77
N VAL A 150 -26.33 5.55 -29.07
CA VAL A 150 -25.53 4.45 -29.64
C VAL A 150 -26.41 3.24 -29.94
N ALA A 151 -27.41 2.95 -29.11
CA ALA A 151 -28.30 1.81 -29.34
C ALA A 151 -29.16 2.04 -30.59
N ALA A 152 -29.71 3.25 -30.74
CA ALA A 152 -30.42 3.66 -31.95
C ALA A 152 -29.52 3.61 -33.20
N LEU A 153 -28.26 4.07 -33.12
CA LEU A 153 -27.30 3.97 -34.23
C LEU A 153 -27.11 2.51 -34.66
N LEU A 154 -26.88 1.60 -33.72
CA LEU A 154 -26.67 0.18 -34.04
C LEU A 154 -27.91 -0.45 -34.69
N ALA A 155 -29.10 -0.08 -34.22
CA ALA A 155 -30.34 -0.53 -34.85
C ALA A 155 -30.47 0.00 -36.30
N GLU A 156 -30.13 1.27 -36.55
CA GLU A 156 -30.20 1.90 -37.87
C GLU A 156 -29.25 1.21 -38.88
N VAL A 157 -28.01 0.95 -38.48
CA VAL A 157 -27.03 0.25 -39.34
C VAL A 157 -27.30 -1.27 -39.45
N GLY A 158 -28.41 -1.76 -38.92
CA GLY A 158 -28.83 -3.16 -39.01
C GLY A 158 -28.06 -4.11 -38.10
N TYR A 159 -27.40 -3.62 -37.06
CA TYR A 159 -26.68 -4.44 -36.09
C TYR A 159 -27.62 -4.94 -34.99
N GLY A 160 -28.03 -6.20 -35.09
CA GLY A 160 -29.00 -6.82 -34.19
C GLY A 160 -28.42 -7.25 -32.84
N SER A 161 -29.13 -6.94 -31.75
CA SER A 161 -28.87 -7.41 -30.37
C SER A 161 -27.42 -7.20 -29.89
N PRO A 162 -26.91 -5.96 -29.88
CA PRO A 162 -25.57 -5.68 -29.38
C PRO A 162 -25.46 -6.03 -27.90
N ARG A 163 -24.31 -6.59 -27.51
CA ARG A 163 -23.99 -6.73 -26.09
C ARG A 163 -23.70 -5.36 -25.47
N GLU A 164 -23.86 -5.27 -24.16
CA GLU A 164 -23.64 -4.03 -23.41
C GLU A 164 -22.22 -3.50 -23.58
N GLU A 165 -21.21 -4.38 -23.64
CA GLU A 165 -19.81 -4.00 -23.78
C GLU A 165 -19.52 -3.30 -25.13
N LEU A 166 -20.26 -3.65 -26.19
CA LEU A 166 -20.16 -2.96 -27.48
C LEU A 166 -20.73 -1.54 -27.37
N LEU A 167 -21.90 -1.39 -26.73
CA LEU A 167 -22.54 -0.08 -26.53
C LEU A 167 -21.64 0.86 -25.73
N GLU A 168 -21.07 0.37 -24.63
CA GLU A 168 -20.12 1.11 -23.80
C GLU A 168 -18.86 1.49 -24.58
N THR A 169 -18.28 0.55 -25.33
CA THR A 169 -17.07 0.80 -26.13
C THR A 169 -17.32 1.84 -27.20
N LEU A 170 -18.45 1.77 -27.91
CA LEU A 170 -18.81 2.76 -28.93
C LEU A 170 -19.07 4.14 -28.32
N ALA A 171 -19.78 4.21 -27.19
CA ALA A 171 -19.99 5.47 -26.49
C ALA A 171 -18.65 6.13 -26.11
N ALA A 172 -17.73 5.36 -25.51
CA ALA A 172 -16.41 5.84 -25.14
C ALA A 172 -15.57 6.24 -26.38
N SER A 173 -15.62 5.45 -27.45
CA SER A 173 -14.91 5.77 -28.70
C SER A 173 -15.41 7.05 -29.36
N LEU A 174 -16.72 7.29 -29.35
CA LEU A 174 -17.32 8.53 -29.87
C LEU A 174 -16.90 9.75 -29.04
N GLU A 175 -16.84 9.62 -27.72
CA GLU A 175 -16.35 10.67 -26.82
C GLU A 175 -14.86 10.97 -27.05
N LEU A 176 -14.03 9.94 -27.16
CA LEU A 176 -12.60 10.07 -27.49
C LEU A 176 -12.41 10.74 -28.84
N LEU A 177 -13.20 10.33 -29.85
CA LEU A 177 -13.16 10.91 -31.17
C LEU A 177 -13.53 12.40 -31.17
N ALA A 178 -14.59 12.76 -30.44
CA ALA A 178 -15.02 14.15 -30.33
C ALA A 178 -13.96 15.03 -29.65
N ALA A 179 -13.34 14.53 -28.58
CA ALA A 179 -12.26 15.22 -27.89
C ALA A 179 -11.01 15.37 -28.79
N ASP A 180 -10.63 14.31 -29.50
CA ASP A 180 -9.50 14.32 -30.43
C ASP A 180 -9.77 15.27 -31.62
N ALA A 181 -11.01 15.33 -32.11
CA ALA A 181 -11.45 16.26 -33.15
C ALA A 181 -11.33 17.72 -32.73
N LEU A 182 -11.81 18.08 -31.54
CA LEU A 182 -11.69 19.44 -31.02
C LEU A 182 -10.21 19.82 -30.80
N ALA A 183 -9.43 18.90 -30.23
CA ALA A 183 -7.99 19.10 -30.01
C ALA A 183 -7.20 19.20 -31.32
N ALA A 184 -7.64 18.51 -32.39
CA ALA A 184 -7.06 18.62 -33.72
C ALA A 184 -7.43 19.97 -34.37
N ALA A 185 -8.70 20.39 -34.31
CA ALA A 185 -9.16 21.66 -34.87
C ALA A 185 -8.45 22.88 -34.27
N ARG A 186 -8.10 22.82 -32.97
CA ARG A 186 -7.34 23.86 -32.27
C ARG A 186 -5.83 23.86 -32.58
N ARG A 187 -5.30 22.81 -33.21
CA ARG A 187 -3.88 22.69 -33.56
C ARG A 187 -3.69 22.93 -35.05
N GLU A 188 -2.91 23.94 -35.40
CA GLU A 188 -2.54 24.19 -36.80
C GLU A 188 -1.77 22.99 -37.39
N GLY A 189 -2.15 22.58 -38.61
CA GLY A 189 -1.43 21.55 -39.38
C GLY A 189 -1.76 20.09 -39.06
N VAL A 190 -2.76 19.81 -38.21
CA VAL A 190 -3.23 18.42 -37.99
C VAL A 190 -4.13 17.99 -39.14
N VAL A 191 -3.76 16.90 -39.82
CA VAL A 191 -4.60 16.27 -40.86
C VAL A 191 -5.51 15.24 -40.21
N TRP A 192 -6.82 15.40 -40.42
CA TRP A 192 -7.82 14.45 -39.95
C TRP A 192 -7.85 13.20 -40.84
N VAL A 193 -7.76 12.02 -40.22
CA VAL A 193 -7.85 10.74 -40.93
C VAL A 193 -9.32 10.34 -41.01
N PRO A 194 -9.86 10.03 -42.20
CA PRO A 194 -11.21 9.50 -42.32
C PRO A 194 -11.38 8.19 -41.54
N LEU A 195 -12.49 8.05 -40.83
CA LEU A 195 -12.82 6.87 -40.03
C LEU A 195 -14.17 6.30 -40.44
N THR A 196 -14.34 5.02 -40.16
CA THR A 196 -15.59 4.29 -40.30
C THR A 196 -16.10 3.80 -38.94
N LEU A 197 -17.35 3.38 -38.86
CA LEU A 197 -17.95 2.80 -37.66
C LEU A 197 -17.18 1.55 -37.18
N THR A 198 -16.65 0.75 -38.10
CA THR A 198 -15.74 -0.37 -37.79
C THR A 198 -14.45 0.08 -37.09
N ASP A 199 -14.00 1.31 -37.32
CA ASP A 199 -12.81 1.84 -36.65
C ASP A 199 -13.08 2.29 -35.22
N LEU A 200 -14.33 2.59 -34.89
CA LEU A 200 -14.74 3.01 -33.54
C LEU A 200 -14.80 1.84 -32.57
N ALA A 201 -15.13 0.64 -33.04
CA ALA A 201 -15.04 -0.56 -32.23
C ALA A 201 -14.65 -1.78 -33.09
N ARG A 202 -13.55 -2.44 -32.70
CA ARG A 202 -13.04 -3.64 -33.37
C ARG A 202 -13.04 -4.84 -32.43
N PRO A 203 -13.41 -6.04 -32.88
CA PRO A 203 -13.27 -7.25 -32.06
C PRO A 203 -11.82 -7.41 -31.57
N CYS A 204 -11.67 -7.80 -30.31
CA CYS A 204 -10.38 -8.07 -29.69
C CYS A 204 -9.98 -9.54 -29.93
N GLU A 205 -8.89 -9.74 -30.66
CA GLU A 205 -8.36 -11.09 -30.97
C GLU A 205 -7.92 -11.88 -29.73
N ARG A 206 -7.67 -11.20 -28.60
CA ARG A 206 -7.19 -11.84 -27.36
C ARG A 206 -8.30 -12.36 -26.46
N CYS A 207 -9.39 -11.61 -26.30
CA CYS A 207 -10.45 -11.92 -25.33
C CYS A 207 -11.85 -12.05 -25.92
N GLY A 208 -12.05 -11.70 -27.20
CA GLY A 208 -13.36 -11.68 -27.85
C GLY A 208 -14.23 -10.46 -27.53
N GLY A 209 -13.79 -9.58 -26.62
CA GLY A 209 -14.43 -8.29 -26.34
C GLY A 209 -14.13 -7.24 -27.42
N TRP A 210 -14.22 -5.96 -27.06
CA TRP A 210 -14.11 -4.85 -28.02
C TRP A 210 -12.88 -3.97 -27.75
N ARG A 211 -12.26 -3.48 -28.83
CA ARG A 211 -11.20 -2.46 -28.83
C ARG A 211 -11.79 -1.11 -29.19
N ASP A 212 -11.42 -0.07 -28.45
CA ASP A 212 -11.78 1.32 -28.70
C ASP A 212 -11.10 1.87 -29.99
N VAL A 213 -11.46 3.10 -30.36
CA VAL A 213 -10.90 3.82 -31.53
C VAL A 213 -9.37 4.00 -31.46
N ARG A 214 -8.78 3.88 -30.27
CA ARG A 214 -7.33 3.94 -30.04
C ARG A 214 -6.68 2.54 -29.99
N GLY A 215 -7.44 1.49 -30.26
CA GLY A 215 -7.00 0.10 -30.28
C GLY A 215 -6.86 -0.56 -28.90
N ARG A 216 -7.31 0.09 -27.81
CA ARG A 216 -7.24 -0.45 -26.44
C ARG A 216 -8.49 -1.29 -26.15
N CYS A 217 -8.31 -2.43 -25.51
CA CYS A 217 -9.43 -3.27 -25.07
C CYS A 217 -9.66 -3.11 -23.56
N PRO A 218 -10.78 -2.52 -23.11
CA PRO A 218 -11.09 -2.34 -21.68
C PRO A 218 -11.09 -3.67 -20.91
N THR A 219 -11.61 -4.74 -21.50
CA THR A 219 -11.64 -6.08 -20.88
C THR A 219 -10.24 -6.63 -20.63
N CYS A 220 -9.34 -6.54 -21.62
CA CYS A 220 -7.95 -6.93 -21.45
C CYS A 220 -7.24 -6.04 -20.41
N ALA A 221 -7.48 -4.73 -20.45
CA ALA A 221 -6.88 -3.80 -19.52
C ALA A 221 -7.32 -4.05 -18.06
N ALA A 222 -8.62 -4.29 -17.84
CA ALA A 222 -9.17 -4.62 -16.53
C ALA A 222 -8.61 -5.94 -16.00
N ARG A 223 -8.51 -6.96 -16.86
CA ARG A 223 -7.91 -8.26 -16.53
C ARG A 223 -6.42 -8.14 -16.20
N ASP A 224 -5.66 -7.39 -17.00
CA ASP A 224 -4.24 -7.15 -16.74
C ASP A 224 -4.06 -6.38 -15.42
N TRP A 225 -4.91 -5.38 -15.14
CA TRP A 225 -4.91 -4.66 -13.86
C TRP A 225 -5.22 -5.59 -12.69
N GLN A 226 -6.27 -6.40 -12.78
CA GLN A 226 -6.63 -7.39 -11.75
C GLN A 226 -5.48 -8.36 -11.50
N ARG A 227 -4.82 -8.85 -12.56
CA ARG A 227 -3.64 -9.70 -12.44
C ARG A 227 -2.52 -8.99 -11.67
N GLN A 228 -2.23 -7.72 -11.97
CA GLN A 228 -1.22 -6.96 -11.25
C GLN A 228 -1.58 -6.79 -9.77
N GLN A 229 -2.85 -6.53 -9.43
CA GLN A 229 -3.29 -6.44 -8.04
C GLN A 229 -3.05 -7.75 -7.28
N LEU A 230 -3.45 -8.88 -7.87
CA LEU A 230 -3.22 -10.21 -7.28
C LEU A 230 -1.73 -10.53 -7.11
N LEU A 231 -0.90 -10.16 -8.08
CA LEU A 231 0.56 -10.35 -7.99
C LEU A 231 1.21 -9.49 -6.90
N LEU A 232 0.77 -8.24 -6.74
CA LEU A 232 1.24 -7.36 -5.68
C LEU A 232 0.85 -7.91 -4.31
N GLU A 233 -0.39 -8.34 -4.15
CA GLU A 233 -0.88 -8.92 -2.89
C GLU A 233 -0.14 -10.21 -2.54
N ARG A 234 0.05 -11.11 -3.51
CA ARG A 234 0.86 -12.32 -3.33
C ARG A 234 2.28 -11.99 -2.87
N ASN A 235 2.91 -10.98 -3.45
CA ASN A 235 4.26 -10.58 -3.05
C ASN A 235 4.28 -10.00 -1.63
N ARG A 236 3.27 -9.19 -1.27
CA ARG A 236 3.08 -8.67 0.09
C ARG A 236 2.96 -9.79 1.12
N LEU A 237 2.09 -10.78 0.87
CA LEU A 237 1.88 -11.91 1.78
C LEU A 237 3.12 -12.82 1.88
N ARG A 238 3.86 -13.03 0.77
CA ARG A 238 5.15 -13.76 0.81
C ARG A 238 6.16 -13.05 1.70
N GLN A 239 6.27 -11.73 1.56
CA GLN A 239 7.16 -10.93 2.41
C GLN A 239 6.75 -11.05 3.89
N GLU A 240 5.47 -10.92 4.19
CA GLU A 240 4.95 -11.04 5.56
C GLU A 240 5.25 -12.43 6.14
N ARG A 241 5.03 -13.50 5.37
CA ARG A 241 5.34 -14.87 5.79
C ARG A 241 6.83 -15.04 6.09
N ASP A 242 7.70 -14.52 5.23
CA ASP A 242 9.14 -14.61 5.40
C ASP A 242 9.61 -13.79 6.63
N GLU A 243 8.96 -12.64 6.91
CA GLU A 243 9.20 -11.85 8.13
C GLU A 243 8.79 -12.61 9.39
N VAL A 244 7.61 -13.24 9.39
CA VAL A 244 7.15 -14.11 10.49
C VAL A 244 8.11 -15.28 10.70
N TYR A 245 8.58 -15.91 9.61
CA TYR A 245 9.55 -17.00 9.68
C TYR A 245 10.89 -16.56 10.29
N ARG A 246 11.41 -15.39 9.89
CA ARG A 246 12.65 -14.83 10.47
C ARG A 246 12.48 -14.48 11.94
N ASP A 247 11.33 -13.91 12.33
CA ASP A 247 11.05 -13.60 13.73
C ASP A 247 10.94 -14.86 14.58
N TRP A 248 10.27 -15.90 14.05
CA TRP A 248 10.17 -17.21 14.69
C TRP A 248 11.56 -17.82 14.93
N GLN A 249 12.39 -17.88 13.88
CA GLN A 249 13.76 -18.39 13.98
C GLN A 249 14.60 -17.59 14.97
N ARG A 250 14.57 -16.25 14.88
CA ARG A 250 15.30 -15.38 15.79
C ARG A 250 14.92 -15.62 17.25
N THR A 251 13.62 -15.78 17.52
CA THR A 251 13.13 -16.03 18.87
C THR A 251 13.58 -17.40 19.38
N ARG A 252 13.53 -18.42 18.52
CA ARG A 252 13.99 -19.78 18.82
C ARG A 252 15.49 -19.84 19.11
N ASP A 253 16.30 -19.20 18.28
CA ASP A 253 17.77 -19.20 18.38
C ASP A 253 18.28 -18.42 19.60
N ARG A 254 17.44 -17.54 20.19
CA ARG A 254 17.78 -16.79 21.41
C ARG A 254 17.70 -17.61 22.68
N LEU A 255 17.03 -18.76 22.69
CA LEU A 255 16.83 -19.57 23.90
C LEU A 255 18.11 -19.80 24.72
N PRO A 256 19.21 -20.34 24.16
CA PRO A 256 20.43 -20.60 24.94
C PRO A 256 21.08 -19.32 25.47
N VAL A 257 20.91 -18.18 24.78
CA VAL A 257 21.44 -16.90 25.22
C VAL A 257 20.65 -16.38 26.42
N VAL A 258 19.32 -16.44 26.35
CA VAL A 258 18.43 -16.00 27.44
C VAL A 258 18.64 -16.86 28.68
N GLN A 259 18.74 -18.19 28.54
CA GLN A 259 19.02 -19.11 29.65
C GLN A 259 20.33 -18.76 30.36
N ARG A 260 21.39 -18.46 29.60
CA ARG A 260 22.69 -18.06 30.17
C ARG A 260 22.60 -16.73 30.91
N GLN A 261 22.00 -15.72 30.29
CA GLN A 261 21.85 -14.39 30.89
C GLN A 261 21.00 -14.43 32.16
N LEU A 262 19.95 -15.25 32.17
CA LEU A 262 19.10 -15.43 33.35
C LEU A 262 19.89 -16.05 34.50
N ALA A 263 20.67 -17.10 34.24
CA ALA A 263 21.52 -17.74 35.24
C ALA A 263 22.58 -16.78 35.82
N GLU A 264 23.20 -15.94 34.98
CA GLU A 264 24.14 -14.90 35.41
C GLU A 264 23.47 -13.86 36.31
N ILE A 265 22.29 -13.36 35.91
CA ILE A 265 21.53 -12.38 36.71
C ILE A 265 21.07 -12.98 38.04
N GLU A 266 20.61 -14.23 38.06
CA GLU A 266 20.22 -14.92 39.29
C GLU A 266 21.41 -15.16 40.23
N ALA A 267 22.62 -15.36 39.69
CA ALA A 267 23.83 -15.42 40.51
C ALA A 267 24.16 -14.05 41.12
N ASP A 268 24.08 -12.97 40.33
CA ASP A 268 24.31 -11.60 40.76
C ASP A 268 23.32 -11.14 41.83
N ILE A 269 22.03 -11.48 41.67
CA ILE A 269 20.99 -11.20 42.67
C ILE A 269 21.30 -11.93 43.98
N ARG A 270 21.56 -13.25 43.92
CA ARG A 270 21.92 -14.03 45.12
C ARG A 270 23.15 -13.48 45.82
N ALA A 271 24.14 -12.98 45.08
CA ALA A 271 25.34 -12.37 45.66
C ALA A 271 25.02 -11.06 46.41
N LEU A 272 24.09 -10.24 45.92
CA LEU A 272 23.64 -9.02 46.61
C LEU A 272 22.76 -9.35 47.83
N GLU A 273 21.87 -10.34 47.71
CA GLU A 273 21.03 -10.80 48.83
C GLU A 273 21.87 -11.41 49.96
N ALA A 274 22.90 -12.20 49.62
CA ALA A 274 23.85 -12.75 50.60
C ALA A 274 24.64 -11.66 51.36
N LYS A 275 24.83 -10.48 50.75
CA LYS A 275 25.40 -9.28 51.42
C LYS A 275 24.39 -8.54 52.30
N GLY A 276 23.16 -9.04 52.41
CA GLY A 276 22.06 -8.45 53.17
C GLY A 276 21.35 -7.30 52.45
N VAL A 277 21.58 -7.11 51.14
CA VAL A 277 20.89 -6.08 50.35
C VAL A 277 19.46 -6.57 50.10
N ARG A 278 18.47 -5.78 50.51
CA ARG A 278 17.05 -6.04 50.23
C ARG A 278 16.53 -5.03 49.21
N PRO A 279 15.53 -5.39 48.38
CA PRO A 279 14.83 -4.40 47.59
C PRO A 279 14.28 -3.32 48.53
N SER A 280 14.32 -2.07 48.11
CA SER A 280 13.53 -1.03 48.76
C SER A 280 12.07 -1.44 48.71
N GLU A 281 11.41 -1.53 49.86
CA GLU A 281 9.94 -1.51 49.91
C GLU A 281 9.54 -0.14 49.35
N GLU A 282 9.21 -0.08 48.07
CA GLU A 282 8.76 1.17 47.47
C GLU A 282 7.33 1.48 47.91
N SER A 283 7.18 2.74 48.33
CA SER A 283 5.93 3.48 48.53
C SER A 283 5.23 3.78 47.21
#